data_AF-I0Z8B4-F1
#
_entry.id   AF-I0Z8B4-F1
#
_cell.length_a   1.000
_cell.length_b   1.000
_cell.length_c   1.000
_cell.angle_alpha   90.00
_cell.angle_beta   90.00
_cell.angle_gamma   90.00
#
_symmetry.space_group_name_H-M   'P 1'
#
loop_
_entity.id
_entity.type
_entity.pdbx_description
1 polymer ?
#
loop_
_entity_poly.entity_id
_entity_poly.type
_entity_poly.pdbx_seq_one_letter_code
_entity_poly.pdbx_strand_id
1 'polypeptide(L)'
;PGTLLGIDTEFVAHSPPDKVMRGGIEVETRPSRLGLGRVSVVRGQGPLSGRACIDDYIRATEPIFDYLTKWSGLVPGDLDPAQSRHHLTTHKAAYLKLRYLIDAGAIFVGHGLKKDFRMLNILVPPAQVVDTVELFHFKRQRKLSLRFLAGYLLRASIQQDTHDSVVDARTALSLFQARNRCSLDNNRIM
;
A
#
# COMPACT_ATOMS: atom_id res chain seq x y z
N PRO A 1 3.81 -16.67 14.20
CA PRO A 1 3.00 -17.24 13.10
C PRO A 1 1.53 -16.82 13.16
N GLY A 2 0.97 -16.32 12.05
CA GLY A 2 -0.44 -15.98 11.89
C GLY A 2 -0.84 -14.56 12.32
N THR A 3 0.11 -13.70 12.68
CA THR A 3 -0.21 -12.31 13.07
C THR A 3 -0.73 -11.53 11.86
N LEU A 4 -1.95 -10.98 11.96
CA LEU A 4 -2.53 -10.14 10.92
C LEU A 4 -1.96 -8.72 10.98
N LEU A 5 -1.45 -8.25 9.84
CA LEU A 5 -0.90 -6.91 9.66
C LEU A 5 -1.47 -6.28 8.38
N GLY A 6 -1.86 -5.02 8.46
CA GLY A 6 -2.18 -4.20 7.30
C GLY A 6 -0.90 -3.63 6.71
N ILE A 7 -0.78 -3.57 5.39
CA ILE A 7 0.37 -2.92 4.74
C ILE A 7 -0.09 -2.08 3.55
N ASP A 8 0.56 -0.95 3.38
CA ASP A 8 0.43 -0.07 2.21
C ASP A 8 1.74 0.70 1.98
N THR A 9 2.01 1.09 0.73
CA THR A 9 3.23 1.80 0.35
C THR A 9 2.97 2.93 -0.61
N GLU A 10 3.71 4.03 -0.42
CA GLU A 10 3.66 5.19 -1.31
C GLU A 10 4.92 5.31 -2.15
N PHE A 11 4.75 5.85 -3.35
CA PHE A 11 5.83 5.97 -4.33
C PHE A 11 6.07 7.42 -4.76
N VAL A 12 7.29 7.66 -5.21
CA VAL A 12 7.69 8.89 -5.91
C VAL A 12 8.23 8.52 -7.29
N ALA A 13 8.25 9.47 -8.23
CA ALA A 13 8.84 9.30 -9.55
C ALA A 13 10.19 9.99 -9.63
N HIS A 14 11.20 9.26 -10.12
CA HIS A 14 12.55 9.76 -10.37
C HIS A 14 12.76 10.19 -11.82
N SER A 15 11.90 9.75 -12.74
CA SER A 15 11.90 10.21 -14.13
C SER A 15 10.48 10.22 -14.70
N PRO A 16 10.19 11.09 -15.67
CA PRO A 16 8.95 11.01 -16.44
C PRO A 16 8.93 9.72 -17.30
N PRO A 17 7.76 9.36 -17.85
CA PRO A 17 7.67 8.30 -18.83
C PRO A 17 8.25 8.78 -20.17
N ASP A 18 8.94 7.89 -20.88
CA ASP A 18 9.38 8.17 -22.26
C ASP A 18 8.20 7.99 -23.21
N LYS A 19 7.97 8.98 -24.07
CA LYS A 19 6.90 8.96 -25.05
C LYS A 19 7.44 9.23 -26.44
N VAL A 20 6.83 8.59 -27.44
CA VAL A 20 7.17 8.79 -28.85
C VAL A 20 5.89 9.00 -29.65
N MET A 21 5.92 9.96 -30.58
CA MET A 21 4.84 10.18 -31.53
C MET A 21 4.87 9.10 -32.61
N ARG A 22 3.82 8.29 -32.72
CA ARG A 22 3.62 7.31 -33.80
C ARG A 22 2.29 7.57 -34.50
N GLY A 23 2.34 8.01 -35.76
CA GLY A 23 1.15 8.27 -36.55
C GLY A 23 0.22 9.34 -35.94
N GLY A 24 0.78 10.35 -35.26
CA GLY A 24 0.01 11.40 -34.58
C GLY A 24 -0.48 11.04 -33.17
N ILE A 25 -0.20 9.84 -32.68
CA ILE A 25 -0.56 9.39 -31.33
C ILE A 25 0.69 9.36 -30.45
N GLU A 26 0.64 9.99 -29.27
CA GLU A 26 1.65 9.79 -28.23
C GLU A 26 1.56 8.36 -27.70
N VAL A 27 2.62 7.59 -27.89
CA VAL A 27 2.74 6.24 -27.35
C VAL A 27 3.85 6.23 -26.30
N GLU A 28 3.50 5.85 -25.07
CA GLU A 28 4.47 5.60 -24.02
C GLU A 28 5.34 4.39 -24.39
N THR A 29 6.65 4.62 -24.47
CA THR A 29 7.63 3.58 -24.79
C THR A 29 8.31 3.04 -23.54
N ARG A 30 8.46 3.87 -22.49
CA ARG A 30 8.92 3.43 -21.17
C ARG A 30 8.12 4.12 -20.06
N PRO A 31 7.71 3.38 -19.03
CA PRO A 31 7.02 3.97 -17.90
C PRO A 31 7.96 4.81 -17.03
N SER A 32 7.37 5.70 -16.23
CA SER A 32 8.09 6.45 -15.20
C SER A 32 8.88 5.53 -14.28
N ARG A 33 10.10 5.91 -13.94
CA ARG A 33 10.89 5.19 -12.94
C ARG A 33 10.40 5.57 -11.55
N LEU A 34 9.71 4.66 -10.89
CA LEU A 34 9.22 4.86 -9.53
C LEU A 34 10.25 4.44 -8.49
N GLY A 35 10.21 5.08 -7.32
CA GLY A 35 10.93 4.73 -6.12
C GLY A 35 10.00 4.63 -4.92
N LEU A 36 10.38 3.87 -3.90
CA LEU A 36 9.64 3.76 -2.65
C LEU A 36 9.82 5.04 -1.82
N GLY A 37 8.72 5.67 -1.42
CA GLY A 37 8.73 6.90 -0.62
C GLY A 37 8.31 6.67 0.83
N ARG A 38 7.30 5.82 1.09
CA ARG A 38 6.82 5.51 2.44
C ARG A 38 6.33 4.07 2.51
N VAL A 39 6.51 3.41 3.65
CA VAL A 39 5.90 2.12 3.94
C VAL A 39 5.26 2.12 5.32
N SER A 40 4.00 1.74 5.35
CA SER A 40 3.19 1.69 6.56
C SER A 40 2.72 0.28 6.84
N VAL A 41 2.94 -0.20 8.06
CA VAL A 41 2.41 -1.46 8.56
C VAL A 41 1.60 -1.22 9.82
N VAL A 42 0.35 -1.68 9.81
CA VAL A 42 -0.63 -1.48 10.87
C VAL A 42 -0.97 -2.80 11.53
N ARG A 43 -1.10 -2.81 12.86
CA ARG A 43 -1.49 -4.02 13.61
C ARG A 43 -2.96 -4.35 13.32
N GLY A 44 -3.25 -5.57 12.89
CA GLY A 44 -4.62 -6.02 12.59
C GLY A 44 -5.37 -6.63 13.77
N GLN A 45 -4.70 -6.87 14.90
CA GLN A 45 -5.25 -7.60 16.04
C GLN A 45 -4.63 -7.16 17.38
N GLY A 46 -5.30 -7.53 18.47
CA GLY A 46 -4.87 -7.25 19.84
C GLY A 46 -5.17 -5.81 20.31
N PRO A 47 -4.69 -5.42 21.50
CA PRO A 47 -5.03 -4.12 22.12
C PRO A 47 -4.58 -2.90 21.32
N LEU A 48 -3.57 -3.07 20.46
CA LEU A 48 -3.02 -2.01 19.61
C LEU A 48 -3.53 -2.10 18.16
N SER A 49 -4.61 -2.84 17.92
CA SER A 49 -5.22 -2.96 16.58
C SER A 49 -5.52 -1.57 16.00
N GLY A 50 -5.25 -1.40 14.71
CA GLY A 50 -5.40 -0.14 13.99
C GLY A 50 -4.25 0.86 14.18
N ARG A 51 -3.30 0.62 15.09
CA ARG A 51 -2.10 1.46 15.27
C ARG A 51 -0.96 0.98 14.37
N ALA A 52 -0.25 1.94 13.77
CA ALA A 52 0.96 1.66 12.99
C ALA A 52 2.06 1.11 13.89
N CYS A 53 2.73 0.05 13.43
CA CYS A 53 3.96 -0.48 14.03
C CYS A 53 5.19 -0.21 13.16
N ILE A 54 5.00 0.06 11.88
CA ILE A 54 6.01 0.61 10.97
C ILE A 54 5.33 1.78 10.24
N ASP A 55 5.99 2.92 10.22
CA ASP A 55 5.59 4.09 9.43
C ASP A 55 6.89 4.79 9.01
N ASP A 56 7.56 4.16 8.05
CA ASP A 56 8.93 4.47 7.66
C ASP A 56 8.90 5.30 6.37
N TYR A 57 9.51 6.50 6.42
CA TYR A 57 9.76 7.34 5.25
C TYR A 57 11.13 7.00 4.69
N ILE A 58 11.21 6.76 3.37
CA ILE A 58 12.42 6.28 2.73
C ILE A 58 13.20 7.47 2.20
N ARG A 59 14.40 7.68 2.75
CA ARG A 59 15.31 8.73 2.31
C ARG A 59 15.54 8.63 0.79
N ALA A 60 15.38 9.75 0.11
CA ALA A 60 15.74 9.87 -1.29
C ALA A 60 17.27 9.82 -1.48
N THR A 61 17.76 8.89 -2.31
CA THR A 61 19.19 8.80 -2.69
C THR A 61 19.49 9.47 -4.02
N GLU A 62 18.45 9.74 -4.81
CA GLU A 62 18.52 10.41 -6.10
C GLU A 62 17.41 11.46 -6.18
N PRO A 63 17.55 12.48 -7.06
CA PRO A 63 16.54 13.52 -7.22
C PRO A 63 15.16 12.94 -7.53
N ILE A 64 14.13 13.56 -6.95
CA ILE A 64 12.73 13.23 -7.21
C ILE A 64 12.22 14.18 -8.29
N PHE A 65 11.72 13.62 -9.38
CA PHE A 65 11.08 14.36 -10.47
C PHE A 65 9.67 14.79 -10.09
N ASP A 66 8.88 13.87 -9.53
CA ASP A 66 7.51 14.12 -9.08
C ASP A 66 7.22 13.31 -7.81
N TYR A 67 6.72 13.98 -6.77
CA TYR A 67 6.34 13.33 -5.51
C TYR A 67 5.04 12.58 -5.60
N LEU A 68 4.24 12.77 -6.66
CA LEU A 68 2.94 12.16 -6.84
C LEU A 68 1.99 12.49 -5.68
N THR A 69 2.10 13.69 -5.08
CA THR A 69 1.49 14.07 -3.78
C THR A 69 0.00 13.73 -3.68
N LYS A 70 -0.76 13.88 -4.78
CA LYS A 70 -2.18 13.52 -4.82
C LYS A 70 -2.43 12.04 -4.49
N TRP A 71 -1.53 11.16 -4.93
CA TRP A 71 -1.63 9.72 -4.78
C TRP A 71 -0.71 9.15 -3.70
N SER A 72 0.34 9.88 -3.30
CA SER A 72 1.33 9.42 -2.32
C SER A 72 1.20 10.09 -0.94
N GLY A 73 0.56 11.26 -0.88
CA GLY A 73 0.57 12.14 0.28
C GLY A 73 1.93 12.76 0.62
N LEU A 74 2.99 12.45 -0.14
CA LEU A 74 4.34 12.94 0.11
C LEU A 74 4.53 14.34 -0.48
N VAL A 75 5.21 15.21 0.26
CA VAL A 75 5.54 16.57 -0.19
C VAL A 75 7.05 16.79 -0.28
N PRO A 76 7.51 17.80 -1.05
CA PRO A 76 8.91 18.21 -1.05
C PRO A 76 9.42 18.44 0.37
N GLY A 77 10.58 17.86 0.68
CA GLY A 77 11.20 17.90 2.01
C GLY A 77 10.91 16.66 2.87
N ASP A 78 9.83 15.90 2.62
CA ASP A 78 9.49 14.72 3.43
C ASP A 78 10.56 13.62 3.38
N LEU A 79 11.29 13.52 2.27
CA LEU A 79 12.30 12.47 2.03
C LEU A 79 13.75 12.98 2.08
N ASP A 80 13.95 14.23 2.50
CA ASP A 80 15.26 14.88 2.63
C ASP A 80 15.73 14.87 4.10
N PRO A 81 16.89 14.27 4.44
CA PRO A 81 17.42 14.28 5.80
C PRO A 81 17.64 15.65 6.42
N ALA A 82 17.85 16.69 5.60
CA ALA A 82 18.06 18.05 6.10
C ALA A 82 16.74 18.79 6.43
N GLN A 83 15.61 18.35 5.88
CA GLN A 83 14.35 19.08 5.96
C GLN A 83 13.20 18.27 6.57
N SER A 84 13.30 16.94 6.53
CA SER A 84 12.19 16.07 6.89
C SER A 84 11.86 16.18 8.38
N ARG A 85 10.58 16.35 8.65
CA ARG A 85 9.98 16.22 9.99
C ARG A 85 9.68 14.75 10.36
N HIS A 86 9.83 13.84 9.41
CA HIS A 86 9.51 12.42 9.58
C HIS A 86 10.77 11.63 9.93
N HIS A 87 10.58 10.46 10.55
CA HIS A 87 11.69 9.55 10.77
C HIS A 87 12.09 8.92 9.43
N LEU A 88 13.23 9.35 8.90
CA LEU A 88 13.80 8.78 7.69
C LEU A 88 14.57 7.51 7.97
N THR A 89 14.42 6.55 7.06
CA THR A 89 15.20 5.33 7.04
C THR A 89 15.67 5.01 5.62
N THR A 90 16.41 3.91 5.49
CA THR A 90 16.84 3.38 4.18
C THR A 90 15.88 2.30 3.71
N HIS A 91 15.77 2.13 2.40
CA HIS A 91 15.03 1.01 1.81
C HIS A 91 15.52 -0.33 2.37
N LYS A 92 16.83 -0.51 2.53
CA LYS A 92 17.42 -1.74 3.13
C LYS A 92 16.89 -2.00 4.55
N ALA A 93 16.82 -0.98 5.40
CA ALA A 93 16.32 -1.15 6.76
C ALA A 93 14.82 -1.49 6.79
N ALA A 94 14.01 -0.81 5.98
CA ALA A 94 12.58 -1.13 5.83
C ALA A 94 12.37 -2.56 5.31
N TYR A 95 13.15 -2.98 4.31
CA TYR A 95 13.16 -4.34 3.80
C TYR A 95 13.44 -5.38 4.89
N LEU A 96 14.47 -5.15 5.72
CA LEU A 96 14.82 -6.09 6.79
C LEU A 96 13.73 -6.22 7.85
N LYS A 97 13.06 -5.12 8.22
CA LYS A 97 11.91 -5.14 9.13
C LYS A 97 10.78 -5.99 8.56
N LEU A 98 10.42 -5.78 7.29
CA LEU A 98 9.37 -6.56 6.62
C LEU A 98 9.77 -8.02 6.44
N ARG A 99 11.03 -8.28 6.10
CA ARG A 99 11.55 -9.64 5.95
C ARG A 99 11.43 -10.42 7.24
N TYR A 100 11.80 -9.81 8.37
CA TYR A 100 11.61 -10.41 9.69
C TYR A 100 10.14 -10.77 9.95
N LEU A 101 9.20 -9.87 9.62
CA LEU A 101 7.77 -10.14 9.80
C LEU A 101 7.27 -11.30 8.93
N ILE A 102 7.76 -11.40 7.69
CA ILE A 102 7.46 -12.52 6.79
C ILE A 102 8.00 -13.82 7.37
N ASP A 103 9.28 -13.85 7.78
CA ASP A 103 9.92 -15.03 8.35
C ASP A 103 9.24 -15.48 9.66
N ALA A 104 8.72 -14.54 10.45
CA ALA A 104 7.91 -14.81 11.65
C ALA A 104 6.50 -15.37 11.34
N GLY A 105 6.13 -15.48 10.06
CA GLY A 105 4.86 -16.00 9.61
C GLY A 105 3.69 -15.01 9.71
N ALA A 106 3.94 -13.70 9.61
CA ALA A 106 2.87 -12.70 9.59
C ALA A 106 2.04 -12.81 8.29
N ILE A 107 0.78 -12.42 8.35
CA ILE A 107 -0.14 -12.36 7.21
C ILE A 107 -0.40 -10.89 6.90
N PHE A 108 -0.09 -10.48 5.67
CA PHE A 108 -0.23 -9.12 5.17
C PHE A 108 -1.56 -8.94 4.44
N VAL A 109 -2.34 -7.98 4.91
CA VAL A 109 -3.60 -7.54 4.33
C VAL A 109 -3.39 -6.18 3.70
N GLY A 110 -3.85 -5.98 2.47
CA GLY A 110 -3.71 -4.70 1.78
C GLY A 110 -4.59 -4.62 0.54
N HIS A 111 -4.34 -3.64 -0.33
CA HIS A 111 -5.16 -3.41 -1.52
C HIS A 111 -4.29 -3.19 -2.76
N GLY A 112 -4.15 -4.19 -3.62
CA GLY A 112 -3.31 -4.12 -4.81
C GLY A 112 -1.81 -4.38 -4.56
N LEU A 113 -1.50 -5.28 -3.63
CA LEU A 113 -0.15 -5.48 -3.06
C LEU A 113 0.93 -5.96 -4.04
N LYS A 114 0.53 -6.40 -5.24
CA LYS A 114 1.47 -6.90 -6.25
C LYS A 114 2.51 -5.85 -6.66
N LYS A 115 2.10 -4.58 -6.79
CA LYS A 115 3.02 -3.48 -7.13
C LYS A 115 3.91 -3.16 -5.93
N ASP A 116 3.34 -3.13 -4.74
CA ASP A 116 4.00 -2.77 -3.49
C ASP A 116 5.15 -3.73 -3.17
N PHE A 117 4.90 -5.04 -3.19
CA PHE A 117 5.94 -6.04 -2.95
C PHE A 117 7.04 -6.03 -4.01
N ARG A 118 6.70 -5.71 -5.27
CA ARG A 118 7.69 -5.51 -6.32
C ARG A 118 8.58 -4.30 -6.04
N MET A 119 8.00 -3.18 -5.63
CA MET A 119 8.73 -1.96 -5.28
C MET A 119 9.61 -2.14 -4.03
N LEU A 120 9.11 -2.88 -3.05
CA LEU A 120 9.86 -3.29 -1.87
C LEU A 120 10.99 -4.29 -2.19
N ASN A 121 10.98 -4.87 -3.39
CA ASN A 121 11.87 -5.95 -3.81
C ASN A 121 11.82 -7.16 -2.88
N ILE A 122 10.60 -7.55 -2.46
CA ILE A 122 10.37 -8.65 -1.53
C ILE A 122 9.37 -9.65 -2.09
N LEU A 123 9.67 -10.94 -1.93
CA LEU A 123 8.74 -12.01 -2.29
C LEU A 123 8.04 -12.51 -1.03
N VAL A 124 6.72 -12.34 -0.98
CA VAL A 124 5.89 -12.83 0.12
C VAL A 124 5.20 -14.11 -0.32
N PRO A 125 5.29 -15.20 0.46
CA PRO A 125 4.54 -16.43 0.17
C PRO A 125 3.04 -16.15 0.00
N PRO A 126 2.36 -16.74 -1.00
CA PRO A 126 0.94 -16.46 -1.26
C PRO A 126 0.02 -16.70 -0.06
N ALA A 127 0.34 -17.68 0.79
CA ALA A 127 -0.41 -17.98 2.02
C ALA A 127 -0.35 -16.85 3.06
N GLN A 128 0.62 -15.94 2.94
CA GLN A 128 0.80 -14.77 3.81
C GLN A 128 0.25 -13.49 3.19
N VAL A 129 -0.41 -13.55 2.03
CA VAL A 129 -0.95 -12.37 1.32
C VAL A 129 -2.46 -12.46 1.24
N VAL A 130 -3.12 -11.42 1.74
CA VAL A 130 -4.55 -11.19 1.61
C VAL A 130 -4.75 -9.87 0.87
N ASP A 131 -4.92 -9.96 -0.45
CA ASP A 131 -5.18 -8.78 -1.27
C ASP A 131 -6.67 -8.51 -1.38
N THR A 132 -7.13 -7.42 -0.75
CA THR A 132 -8.54 -7.02 -0.76
C THR A 132 -9.04 -6.70 -2.17
N VAL A 133 -8.18 -6.28 -3.10
CA VAL A 133 -8.63 -6.04 -4.48
C VAL A 133 -9.08 -7.32 -5.16
N GLU A 134 -8.37 -8.44 -4.92
CA GLU A 134 -8.73 -9.76 -5.44
C GLU A 134 -9.92 -10.35 -4.65
N LEU A 135 -9.98 -10.04 -3.36
CA LEU A 135 -11.01 -10.52 -2.44
C LEU A 135 -12.42 -10.07 -2.81
N PHE A 136 -12.55 -8.84 -3.30
CA PHE A 136 -13.80 -8.22 -3.73
C PHE A 136 -13.92 -8.15 -5.26
N HIS A 137 -13.09 -8.87 -5.99
CA HIS A 137 -13.14 -8.94 -7.45
C HIS A 137 -13.94 -10.15 -7.92
N PHE A 138 -14.94 -9.91 -8.77
CA PHE A 138 -15.68 -10.96 -9.46
C PHE A 138 -15.09 -11.20 -10.85
N LYS A 139 -15.09 -12.46 -11.28
CA LYS A 139 -14.60 -12.85 -12.62
C LYS A 139 -15.26 -11.97 -13.69
N ARG A 140 -14.43 -11.41 -14.58
CA ARG A 140 -14.83 -10.54 -15.70
C ARG A 140 -15.37 -9.15 -15.30
N GLN A 141 -15.22 -8.72 -14.06
CA GLN A 141 -15.56 -7.36 -13.64
C GLN A 141 -14.33 -6.48 -13.50
N ARG A 142 -14.51 -5.16 -13.44
CA ARG A 142 -13.40 -4.24 -13.14
C ARG A 142 -13.01 -4.37 -11.67
N LYS A 143 -11.72 -4.20 -11.37
CA LYS A 143 -11.25 -4.07 -9.99
C LYS A 143 -11.83 -2.80 -9.38
N LEU A 144 -12.29 -2.91 -8.13
CA LEU A 144 -12.87 -1.81 -7.36
C LEU A 144 -11.77 -1.12 -6.57
N SER A 145 -11.84 0.21 -6.45
CA SER A 145 -10.88 0.96 -5.65
C SER A 145 -11.15 0.83 -4.16
N LEU A 146 -10.09 0.98 -3.35
CA LEU A 146 -10.19 0.99 -1.90
C LEU A 146 -11.20 2.05 -1.41
N ARG A 147 -11.13 3.27 -1.96
CA ARG A 147 -12.07 4.35 -1.65
C ARG A 147 -13.54 3.98 -1.90
N PHE A 148 -13.83 3.32 -3.02
CA PHE A 148 -15.18 2.88 -3.32
C PHE A 148 -15.65 1.82 -2.33
N LEU A 149 -14.82 0.81 -2.04
CA LEU A 149 -15.15 -0.24 -1.10
C LEU A 149 -15.33 0.30 0.33
N ALA A 150 -14.49 1.24 0.76
CA ALA A 150 -14.61 1.92 2.05
C ALA A 150 -15.93 2.68 2.17
N GLY A 151 -16.31 3.44 1.14
CA GLY A 151 -17.58 4.17 1.12
C GLY A 151 -18.80 3.25 1.10
N TYR A 152 -18.74 2.17 0.32
CA TYR A 152 -19.87 1.27 0.14
C TYR A 152 -20.07 0.33 1.33
N LEU A 153 -19.00 -0.35 1.78
CA LEU A 153 -19.07 -1.40 2.82
C LEU A 153 -18.87 -0.86 4.23
N LEU A 154 -17.97 0.11 4.42
CA LEU A 154 -17.63 0.65 5.75
C LEU A 154 -18.34 1.97 6.05
N ARG A 155 -19.07 2.55 5.08
CA ARG A 155 -19.68 3.89 5.18
C ARG A 155 -18.67 4.97 5.56
N ALA A 156 -17.42 4.79 5.14
CA ALA A 156 -16.30 5.67 5.46
C ALA A 156 -15.83 6.44 4.21
N SER A 157 -15.50 7.72 4.39
CA SER A 157 -14.84 8.52 3.35
C SER A 157 -13.35 8.58 3.65
N ILE A 158 -12.52 8.19 2.66
CA ILE A 158 -11.05 8.21 2.73
C ILE A 158 -10.51 8.86 1.46
N GLN A 159 -9.25 9.32 1.49
CA GLN A 159 -8.52 9.83 0.33
C GLN A 159 -9.28 10.97 -0.40
N GLN A 160 -9.68 12.02 0.34
CA GLN A 160 -10.41 13.16 -0.25
C GLN A 160 -9.48 14.02 -1.11
N ASP A 161 -8.38 14.51 -0.52
CA ASP A 161 -7.41 15.38 -1.20
C ASP A 161 -6.10 14.66 -1.52
N THR A 162 -5.56 13.95 -0.52
CA THR A 162 -4.32 13.18 -0.61
C THR A 162 -4.48 11.78 0.00
N HIS A 163 -3.58 10.89 -0.37
CA HIS A 163 -3.50 9.55 0.21
C HIS A 163 -2.70 9.55 1.52
N ASP A 164 -2.98 8.56 2.37
CA ASP A 164 -2.20 8.26 3.56
C ASP A 164 -2.15 6.74 3.74
N SER A 165 -1.00 6.15 3.42
CA SER A 165 -0.75 4.71 3.60
C SER A 165 -1.16 4.12 4.96
N VAL A 166 -1.12 4.86 6.07
CA VAL A 166 -1.60 4.33 7.36
C VAL A 166 -3.13 4.16 7.36
N VAL A 167 -3.85 5.14 6.80
CA VAL A 167 -5.30 5.09 6.64
C VAL A 167 -5.68 3.97 5.68
N ASP A 168 -4.93 3.81 4.60
CA ASP A 168 -5.22 2.81 3.57
C ASP A 168 -4.97 1.39 4.07
N ALA A 169 -3.84 1.14 4.73
CA ALA A 169 -3.54 -0.14 5.39
C ALA A 169 -4.60 -0.50 6.45
N ARG A 170 -5.05 0.46 7.25
CA ARG A 170 -6.12 0.27 8.24
C ARG A 170 -7.47 -0.01 7.58
N THR A 171 -7.75 0.64 6.46
CA THR A 171 -9.01 0.46 5.73
C THR A 171 -9.06 -0.92 5.07
N ALA A 172 -7.96 -1.38 4.48
CA ALA A 172 -7.85 -2.73 3.94
C ALA A 172 -8.07 -3.80 5.03
N LEU A 173 -7.48 -3.62 6.22
CA LEU A 173 -7.74 -4.48 7.38
C LEU A 173 -9.23 -4.48 7.76
N SER A 174 -9.85 -3.31 7.84
CA SER A 174 -11.27 -3.18 8.19
C SER A 174 -12.17 -3.89 7.18
N LEU A 175 -11.87 -3.78 5.89
CA LEU A 175 -12.60 -4.48 4.82
C LEU A 175 -12.46 -6.00 4.94
N PHE A 176 -11.25 -6.50 5.19
CA PHE A 176 -11.02 -7.92 5.40
C PHE A 176 -11.80 -8.46 6.61
N GLN A 177 -11.76 -7.75 7.73
CA GLN A 177 -12.50 -8.12 8.93
C GLN A 177 -14.03 -8.06 8.72
N ALA A 178 -14.53 -7.05 8.00
CA ALA A 178 -15.95 -6.94 7.66
C ALA A 178 -16.42 -8.15 6.82
N ARG A 179 -15.65 -8.54 5.79
CA ARG A 179 -15.94 -9.73 4.99
C ARG A 179 -15.96 -11.01 5.82
N ASN A 180 -14.98 -11.19 6.71
CA ASN A 180 -14.89 -12.39 7.53
C ASN A 180 -16.06 -12.50 8.52
N ARG A 181 -16.53 -11.36 9.06
CA ARG A 181 -17.75 -11.33 9.90
C ARG A 181 -18.98 -11.75 9.11
N CYS A 182 -19.22 -11.18 7.94
CA CYS A 182 -20.35 -11.56 7.09
C CYS A 182 -20.30 -13.03 6.63
N SER A 183 -19.10 -13.57 6.37
CA SER A 183 -18.95 -14.99 6.01
C SER A 183 -19.32 -15.94 7.14
N LEU A 184 -19.15 -15.53 8.40
CA LEU A 184 -19.53 -16.34 9.56
C LEU A 184 -21.04 -16.29 9.81
N ASP A 185 -21.69 -15.16 9.55
CA ASP A 185 -23.14 -15.04 9.69
C ASP A 185 -23.91 -15.84 8.62
N ASN A 186 -23.39 -15.92 7.39
CA ASN A 186 -23.97 -16.78 6.34
C ASN A 186 -23.85 -18.28 6.64
N ASN A 187 -22.91 -18.70 7.49
CA ASN A 187 -22.73 -20.09 7.91
C ASN A 187 -23.51 -20.46 9.19
N ARG A 188 -24.28 -19.53 9.76
CA ARG A 188 -25.18 -19.77 10.90
C ARG A 188 -26.65 -19.98 10.50
N ILE A 189 -26.97 -19.87 9.20
CA ILE A 189 -28.32 -20.01 8.63
C ILE A 189 -28.43 -21.30 7.78
N MET A 190 -27.46 -22.20 7.87
CA MET A 190 -27.48 -23.58 7.38
C MET A 190 -27.25 -24.52 8.55
#